data_AF-A0A0J6TFE2-F1
#
_entry.id   AF-A0A0J6TFE2-F1
#
_cell.length_a   1.000
_cell.length_b   1.000
_cell.length_c   1.000
_cell.angle_alpha   90.00
_cell.angle_beta   90.00
_cell.angle_gamma   90.00
#
_symmetry.space_group_name_H-M   'P 1'
#
loop_
_entity.id
_entity.type
_entity.pdbx_description
1 polymer ?
#
loop_
_entity_poly.entity_id
_entity_poly.type
_entity_poly.pdbx_seq_one_letter_code
_entity_poly.pdbx_strand_id
1 'polypeptide(L)'
;MPMNWRLFPPIAVSDRTRIVNRRTYSGQPGTVVSVPEQDGQVLQANGWTYIAPSGPTSERPKGRTGIYASHRGTQFFDETLGKLIVFDGQTWRDPLNGNAV
;
A
#
# COMPACT_ATOMS: atom_id res chain seq x y z
N MET A 1 10.30 3.81 -10.03
CA MET A 1 10.46 2.39 -9.62
C MET A 1 9.06 1.86 -9.39
N PRO A 2 8.75 0.60 -9.78
CA PRO A 2 7.47 0.01 -9.46
C PRO A 2 7.30 -0.03 -7.94
N MET A 3 6.19 0.49 -7.44
CA MET A 3 5.86 0.52 -6.02
C MET A 3 5.04 -0.73 -5.68
N ASN A 4 5.09 -1.19 -4.44
CA ASN A 4 4.12 -2.16 -3.95
C ASN A 4 2.87 -1.45 -3.41
N TRP A 5 1.74 -2.15 -3.43
CA TRP A 5 0.49 -1.75 -2.84
C TRP A 5 0.13 -2.68 -1.70
N ARG A 6 -0.34 -2.09 -0.59
CA ARG A 6 -0.94 -2.80 0.52
C ARG A 6 -2.44 -2.93 0.24
N LEU A 7 -2.94 -4.16 0.16
CA LEU A 7 -4.35 -4.45 -0.10
C LEU A 7 -4.98 -5.29 1.01
N PHE A 8 -6.27 -5.06 1.25
CA PHE A 8 -7.13 -5.97 2.00
C PHE A 8 -7.85 -6.93 1.04
N PRO A 9 -7.83 -8.25 1.32
CA PRO A 9 -8.61 -9.23 0.58
C PRO A 9 -10.12 -9.04 0.80
N PRO A 10 -10.96 -9.35 -0.20
CA PRO A 10 -12.41 -9.27 -0.06
C PRO A 10 -12.94 -10.30 0.95
N ILE A 11 -14.08 -9.97 1.58
CA ILE A 11 -14.77 -10.88 2.50
C ILE A 11 -15.45 -12.04 1.76
N ALA A 12 -15.87 -11.85 0.52
CA ALA A 12 -16.55 -12.88 -0.28
C ALA A 12 -15.56 -13.97 -0.73
N VAL A 13 -15.87 -15.24 -0.44
CA VAL A 13 -14.95 -16.37 -0.65
C VAL A 13 -14.58 -16.58 -2.13
N SER A 14 -15.50 -16.29 -3.06
CA SER A 14 -15.30 -16.39 -4.52
C SER A 14 -14.17 -15.52 -5.05
N ASP A 15 -13.86 -14.42 -4.37
CA ASP A 15 -12.96 -13.38 -4.88
C ASP A 15 -11.64 -13.30 -4.10
N ARG A 16 -11.45 -14.18 -3.11
CA ARG A 16 -10.25 -14.22 -2.25
C ARG A 16 -9.02 -14.78 -2.93
N THR A 17 -9.18 -15.66 -3.92
CA THR A 17 -8.08 -16.24 -4.68
C THR A 17 -8.15 -15.76 -6.12
N ARG A 18 -7.11 -15.07 -6.58
CA ARG A 18 -7.02 -14.56 -7.95
C ARG A 18 -5.64 -14.79 -8.52
N ILE A 19 -5.61 -15.12 -9.81
CA ILE A 19 -4.36 -15.21 -10.57
C ILE A 19 -4.26 -13.92 -11.39
N VAL A 20 -3.21 -13.15 -11.15
CA VAL A 20 -2.93 -11.88 -11.84
C VAL A 20 -1.50 -11.95 -12.33
N ASN A 21 -1.26 -11.67 -13.61
CA ASN A 21 0.08 -11.71 -14.21
C ASN A 21 0.88 -12.99 -13.88
N ARG A 22 0.19 -14.16 -13.90
CA ARG A 22 0.72 -15.49 -13.55
C ARG A 22 1.13 -15.68 -12.08
N ARG A 23 0.80 -14.74 -11.19
CA ARG A 23 0.97 -14.86 -9.73
C ARG A 23 -0.37 -15.15 -9.09
N THR A 24 -0.39 -16.13 -8.18
CA THR A 24 -1.59 -16.47 -7.40
C THR A 24 -1.57 -15.67 -6.11
N TYR A 25 -2.62 -14.87 -5.90
CA TYR A 25 -2.89 -14.15 -4.67
C TYR A 25 -4.06 -14.81 -3.96
N SER A 26 -3.85 -15.23 -2.72
CA SER A 26 -4.90 -15.72 -1.83
C SER A 26 -4.79 -14.98 -0.50
N GLY A 27 -5.86 -14.35 -0.07
CA GLY A 27 -5.88 -13.61 1.20
C GLY A 27 -7.02 -14.05 2.10
N GLN A 28 -6.75 -14.16 3.40
CA GLN A 28 -7.79 -14.34 4.41
C GLN A 28 -8.37 -12.96 4.78
N PRO A 29 -9.69 -12.80 4.93
CA PRO A 29 -10.26 -11.54 5.38
C PRO A 29 -9.64 -11.10 6.71
N GLY A 30 -9.37 -9.80 6.84
CA GLY A 30 -8.69 -9.24 7.99
C GLY A 30 -7.17 -9.33 7.96
N THR A 31 -6.58 -10.01 6.97
CA THR A 31 -5.14 -9.94 6.70
C THR A 31 -4.84 -8.88 5.64
N VAL A 32 -3.59 -8.44 5.56
CA VAL A 32 -3.10 -7.51 4.53
C VAL A 32 -2.04 -8.18 3.67
N VAL A 33 -2.06 -7.88 2.37
CA VAL A 33 -1.10 -8.44 1.41
C VAL A 33 -0.39 -7.28 0.71
N SER A 34 0.94 -7.36 0.60
CA SER A 34 1.72 -6.46 -0.25
C SER A 34 1.86 -7.09 -1.64
N VAL A 35 1.49 -6.36 -2.68
CA VAL A 35 1.53 -6.83 -4.08
C VAL A 35 2.19 -5.78 -4.97
N PRO A 36 2.79 -6.14 -6.10
CA PRO A 36 3.24 -5.15 -7.08
C PRO A 36 2.07 -4.28 -7.55
N GLU A 37 2.28 -2.97 -7.73
CA GLU A 37 1.25 -2.00 -8.17
C GLU A 37 0.42 -2.50 -9.36
N GLN A 38 1.08 -3.05 -10.39
CA GLN A 38 0.44 -3.54 -11.60
C GLN A 38 -0.57 -4.66 -11.31
N ASP A 39 -0.24 -5.53 -10.36
CA ASP A 39 -1.14 -6.61 -9.93
C ASP A 39 -2.23 -6.04 -9.03
N GLY A 40 -1.88 -5.07 -8.20
CA GLY A 40 -2.78 -4.40 -7.28
C GLY A 40 -3.91 -3.64 -7.98
N GLN A 41 -3.67 -3.03 -9.13
CA GLN A 41 -4.70 -2.40 -9.95
C GLN A 41 -5.75 -3.42 -10.40
N VAL A 42 -5.33 -4.61 -10.84
CA VAL A 42 -6.24 -5.68 -11.25
C VAL A 42 -6.97 -6.26 -10.04
N LEU A 43 -6.28 -6.51 -8.93
CA LEU A 43 -6.90 -7.02 -7.71
C LEU A 43 -7.95 -6.05 -7.16
N GLN A 44 -7.66 -4.74 -7.19
CA GLN A 44 -8.59 -3.70 -6.76
C GLN A 44 -9.86 -3.69 -7.61
N ALA A 45 -9.72 -3.82 -8.93
CA ALA A 45 -10.86 -3.98 -9.83
C ALA A 45 -11.70 -5.26 -9.56
N ASN A 46 -11.11 -6.25 -8.90
CA ASN A 46 -11.75 -7.50 -8.50
C ASN A 46 -12.15 -7.53 -7.01
N GLY A 47 -12.37 -6.36 -6.41
CA GLY A 47 -12.95 -6.24 -5.07
C GLY A 47 -11.96 -6.28 -3.91
N TRP A 48 -10.65 -6.31 -4.18
CA TRP A 48 -9.66 -6.07 -3.14
C TRP A 48 -9.62 -4.58 -2.79
N THR A 49 -9.44 -4.25 -1.52
CA THR A 49 -9.45 -2.86 -1.09
C THR A 49 -8.03 -2.33 -0.99
N TYR A 50 -7.73 -1.28 -1.75
CA TYR A 50 -6.47 -0.54 -1.65
C TYR A 50 -6.37 0.24 -0.35
N ILE A 51 -5.21 0.13 0.31
CA ILE A 51 -4.92 0.84 1.56
C ILE A 51 -3.95 1.98 1.29
N ALA A 52 -2.74 1.64 0.81
CA ALA A 52 -1.66 2.60 0.59
C ALA A 52 -0.58 1.99 -0.31
N PRO A 53 0.30 2.80 -0.89
CA PRO A 53 1.56 2.32 -1.43
C PRO A 53 2.42 1.81 -0.25
N SER A 54 3.25 0.80 -0.49
CA SER A 54 4.08 0.16 0.54
C SER A 54 5.49 -0.16 0.04
N GLY A 55 6.40 -0.32 0.98
CA GLY A 55 7.79 -0.68 0.75
C GLY A 55 8.67 -0.38 1.96
N PRO A 56 9.98 -0.67 1.89
CA PRO A 56 10.93 -0.30 2.94
C PRO A 56 11.09 1.21 3.09
N THR A 57 11.65 1.67 4.21
CA THR A 57 11.90 3.11 4.48
C THR A 57 12.66 3.81 3.35
N SER A 58 13.57 3.10 2.66
CA SER A 58 14.33 3.63 1.53
C SER A 58 13.47 4.03 0.33
N GLU A 59 12.30 3.41 0.17
CA GLU A 59 11.36 3.57 -0.94
C GLU A 59 10.21 4.54 -0.63
N ARG A 60 10.18 5.14 0.56
CA ARG A 60 9.21 6.20 0.87
C ARG A 60 9.20 7.24 -0.26
N PRO A 61 8.02 7.69 -0.71
CA PRO A 61 7.92 8.75 -1.70
C PRO A 61 8.70 10.01 -1.29
N LYS A 62 9.56 10.48 -2.21
CA LYS A 62 10.39 11.71 -2.04
C LYS A 62 10.10 12.77 -3.11
N GLY A 63 9.44 12.37 -4.20
CA GLY A 63 9.16 13.24 -5.33
C GLY A 63 8.08 14.26 -5.02
N ARG A 64 8.16 15.44 -5.63
CA ARG A 64 7.09 16.46 -5.56
C ARG A 64 6.10 16.39 -6.72
N THR A 65 6.36 15.52 -7.69
CA THR A 65 5.60 15.36 -8.93
C THR A 65 5.38 13.88 -9.24
N GLY A 66 4.34 13.57 -10.02
CA GLY A 66 3.98 12.20 -10.41
C GLY A 66 2.95 11.56 -9.47
N ILE A 67 2.59 10.30 -9.78
CA ILE A 67 1.50 9.58 -9.08
C ILE A 67 1.82 9.29 -7.60
N TYR A 68 3.11 9.18 -7.26
CA TYR A 68 3.61 8.99 -5.90
C TYR A 68 4.33 10.24 -5.40
N ALA A 69 3.77 11.42 -5.66
CA ALA A 69 4.29 12.63 -5.05
C ALA A 69 3.97 12.66 -3.54
N SER A 70 4.95 13.03 -2.73
CA SER A 70 4.76 13.24 -1.29
C SER A 70 4.16 14.63 -1.06
N HIS A 71 2.83 14.70 -1.14
CA HIS A 71 2.05 15.86 -0.73
C HIS A 71 1.59 15.67 0.72
N ARG A 72 1.17 16.77 1.36
CA ARG A 72 0.57 16.68 2.69
C ARG A 72 -0.65 15.75 2.63
N GLY A 73 -0.69 14.77 3.53
CA GLY A 73 -1.73 13.73 3.58
C GLY A 73 -1.42 12.48 2.76
N THR A 74 -0.34 12.45 1.97
CA THR A 74 0.11 11.22 1.30
C THR A 74 0.40 10.15 2.35
N GLN A 75 -0.19 8.98 2.17
CA GLN A 75 -0.01 7.83 3.04
C GLN A 75 0.99 6.85 2.41
N PHE A 76 1.75 6.16 3.25
CA PHE A 76 2.65 5.10 2.85
C PHE A 76 2.71 4.06 3.96
N PHE A 77 2.67 2.78 3.62
CA PHE A 77 2.92 1.71 4.59
C PHE A 77 4.41 1.38 4.59
N ASP A 78 5.12 1.84 5.61
CA ASP A 78 6.54 1.55 5.77
C ASP A 78 6.71 0.14 6.35
N GLU A 79 7.19 -0.78 5.52
CA GLU A 79 7.37 -2.19 5.87
C GLU A 79 8.56 -2.39 6.83
N THR A 80 9.51 -1.46 6.87
CA THR A 80 10.63 -1.48 7.84
C THR A 80 10.14 -1.09 9.23
N LEU A 81 9.23 -0.11 9.33
CA LEU A 81 8.63 0.29 10.60
C LEU A 81 7.38 -0.54 10.98
N GLY A 82 6.83 -1.29 10.03
CA GLY A 82 5.63 -2.11 10.20
C GLY A 82 4.34 -1.29 10.40
N LYS A 83 4.27 -0.05 9.89
CA LYS A 83 3.14 0.84 10.13
C LYS A 83 2.83 1.81 8.99
N LEU A 84 1.59 2.28 8.98
CA LEU A 84 1.16 3.37 8.11
C LEU A 84 1.72 4.71 8.62
N ILE A 85 2.29 5.49 7.71
CA ILE A 85 2.86 6.81 7.97
C ILE A 85 2.22 7.83 7.03
N VAL A 86 2.17 9.09 7.44
CA VAL A 86 1.55 10.17 6.68
C VAL A 86 2.54 11.31 6.52
N PHE A 87 2.67 11.84 5.31
CA PHE A 87 3.52 12.99 5.05
C PHE A 87 2.81 14.28 5.47
N ASP A 88 3.46 15.11 6.31
CA ASP A 88 2.86 16.36 6.81
C ASP A 88 3.07 17.57 5.87
N GLY A 89 3.88 17.40 4.82
CA GLY A 89 4.34 18.45 3.90
C GLY A 89 5.83 18.77 4.01
N GLN A 90 6.50 18.29 5.07
CA GLN A 90 7.94 18.39 5.29
C GLN A 90 8.59 17.05 5.62
N THR A 91 7.98 16.28 6.51
CA THR A 91 8.49 15.00 7.00
C THR A 91 7.39 13.94 7.10
N TRP A 92 7.81 12.69 7.16
CA TRP A 92 6.91 11.57 7.45
C TRP A 92 6.61 11.52 8.94
N ARG A 93 5.35 11.29 9.29
CA ARG A 93 4.90 11.19 10.67
C ARG A 93 4.10 9.93 10.93
N ASP A 94 4.17 9.47 12.17
CA ASP A 94 3.27 8.47 12.71
C ASP A 94 1.90 9.12 12.99
N PRO A 95 0.82 8.67 12.34
CA PRO A 95 -0.50 9.27 12.49
C PRO A 95 -1.11 9.07 13.88
N LEU A 96 -0.62 8.12 14.68
CA LEU A 96 -1.17 7.82 16.01
C LEU A 96 -0.72 8.82 17.08
N ASN A 97 0.47 9.40 16.93
CA ASN A 97 1.07 10.28 17.95
C ASN A 97 1.69 11.58 17.39
N GLY A 98 1.81 11.72 16.07
CA GLY A 98 2.36 12.91 15.42
C GLY A 98 3.89 13.00 15.41
N ASN A 99 4.60 11.99 15.91
CA ASN A 99 6.06 11.98 15.92
C ASN A 99 6.61 11.79 14.50
N ALA A 100 7.76 12.43 14.21
CA ALA A 100 8.48 12.22 12.97
C ALA A 100 9.11 10.81 12.93
N VAL A 101 9.14 10.20 11.75
CA VAL A 101 9.61 8.83 11.50
C VAL A 101 10.46 8.70 10.26
#